data_AF-A0AAV3UVP2-F1
#
_entry.id   AF-A0AAV3UVP2-F1
#
_cell.length_a   1.000
_cell.length_b   1.000
_cell.length_c   1.000
_cell.angle_alpha   90.00
_cell.angle_beta   90.00
_cell.angle_gamma   90.00
#
_symmetry.space_group_name_H-M   'P 1'
#
loop_
_entity.id
_entity.type
_entity.pdbx_description
1 polymer ?
#
loop_
_entity_poly.entity_id
_entity_poly.type
_entity_poly.pdbx_seq_one_letter_code
_entity_poly.pdbx_strand_id
1 'polypeptide(L)'
;MKHIAKNTLFVLFISLSSGLLGHAYAQSDNAKIDKNQAAQKAQQQVQGRVLKVDQSKNKYRVKVLQKSGRVVNVDVDKRSGRVVKSGKKDD
;
A
#
# COMPACT_ATOMS: atom_id res chain seq x y z
N MET A 1 -3.06 45.53 -16.79
CA MET A 1 -1.76 45.52 -16.07
C MET A 1 -1.96 44.70 -14.79
N LYS A 2 -1.85 43.37 -14.88
CA LYS A 2 -0.82 42.55 -14.21
C LYS A 2 -0.34 43.14 -12.88
N HIS A 3 -0.83 42.64 -11.75
CA HIS A 3 -0.01 42.43 -10.56
C HIS A 3 -0.54 41.22 -9.77
N ILE A 4 0.07 40.07 -10.06
CA ILE A 4 0.08 38.86 -9.26
C ILE A 4 0.72 39.24 -7.92
N ALA A 5 -0.10 39.35 -6.88
CA ALA A 5 0.38 39.60 -5.53
C ALA A 5 1.15 38.36 -5.05
N LYS A 6 2.41 38.61 -4.72
CA LYS A 6 3.45 37.66 -4.36
C LYS A 6 3.12 37.05 -2.99
N ASN A 7 2.34 35.97 -2.96
CA ASN A 7 2.15 35.16 -1.76
C ASN A 7 3.37 34.25 -1.57
N THR A 8 4.49 34.84 -1.14
CA THR A 8 5.73 34.12 -0.86
C THR A 8 6.28 34.60 0.46
N LEU A 9 5.64 34.19 1.56
CA LEU A 9 6.24 34.24 2.88
C LEU A 9 5.57 33.26 3.83
N PHE A 10 6.12 32.04 3.90
CA PHE A 10 6.12 31.26 5.14
C PHE A 10 7.23 30.20 5.06
N VAL A 11 8.46 30.62 5.34
CA VAL A 11 9.58 29.70 5.59
C VAL A 11 9.43 29.25 7.05
N LEU A 12 8.87 28.06 7.25
CA LEU A 12 8.90 27.40 8.55
C LEU A 12 10.08 26.42 8.57
N PHE A 13 11.15 26.85 9.24
CA PHE A 13 12.24 26.00 9.71
C PHE A 13 11.67 24.93 10.65
N ILE A 14 11.60 23.67 10.19
CA ILE A 14 11.36 22.53 11.09
C ILE A 14 12.71 21.87 11.34
N SER A 15 13.27 22.25 12.48
CA SER A 15 14.51 21.76 13.07
C SER A 15 14.42 20.26 13.39
N LEU A 16 15.34 19.50 12.79
CA LEU A 16 16.22 18.54 13.45
C LEU A 16 15.70 17.83 14.71
N SER A 17 15.15 16.62 14.53
CA SER A 17 15.27 15.47 15.46
C SER A 17 14.54 14.25 14.90
N SER A 18 15.08 13.63 13.85
CA SER A 18 14.66 12.27 13.49
C SER A 18 15.35 11.29 14.44
N GLY A 19 14.72 11.07 15.59
CA GLY A 19 15.03 9.95 16.46
C GLY A 19 14.96 8.64 15.66
N LEU A 20 16.00 7.82 15.83
CA LEU A 20 16.14 6.49 15.26
C LEU A 20 15.00 5.59 15.78
N LEU A 21 13.85 5.59 15.11
CA LEU A 21 12.79 4.61 15.36
C LEU A 21 13.20 3.27 14.74
N GLY A 22 13.94 2.48 15.52
CA GLY A 22 14.09 1.05 15.28
C GLY A 22 12.72 0.38 15.27
N HIS A 23 12.15 0.22 14.07
CA HIS A 23 10.97 -0.60 13.86
C HIS A 23 11.44 -2.06 13.89
N ALA A 24 11.55 -2.64 15.08
CA ALA A 24 11.64 -4.08 15.24
C ALA A 24 10.30 -4.68 14.81
N TYR A 25 10.21 -5.16 13.57
CA TYR A 25 9.12 -6.01 13.15
C TYR A 25 9.37 -7.39 13.76
N ALA A 26 8.70 -7.69 14.86
CA ALA A 26 8.60 -9.06 15.36
C ALA A 26 7.81 -9.87 14.32
N GLN A 27 8.51 -10.57 13.43
CA GLN A 27 7.89 -11.53 12.52
C GLN A 27 7.88 -12.89 13.21
N SER A 28 6.80 -13.14 13.95
CA SER A 28 6.51 -14.45 14.52
C SER A 28 6.34 -15.47 13.40
N ASP A 29 7.22 -16.47 13.41
CA ASP A 29 7.12 -17.69 12.63
C ASP A 29 5.68 -18.26 12.66
N ASN A 30 5.17 -18.62 11.48
CA ASN A 30 3.89 -19.30 11.26
C ASN A 30 2.57 -18.55 11.57
N ALA A 31 2.59 -17.25 11.85
CA ALA A 31 1.35 -16.48 11.90
C ALA A 31 0.79 -16.26 10.48
N LYS A 32 -0.36 -16.87 10.19
CA LYS A 32 -1.14 -16.60 8.97
C LYS A 32 -1.34 -15.09 8.84
N ILE A 33 -1.12 -14.55 7.63
CA ILE A 33 -1.26 -13.10 7.43
C ILE A 33 -2.71 -12.66 7.64
N ASP A 34 -2.90 -11.45 8.18
CA ASP A 34 -4.21 -10.86 8.38
C ASP A 34 -4.69 -10.03 7.16
N LYS A 35 -5.91 -9.48 7.25
CA LYS A 35 -6.50 -8.65 6.18
C LYS A 35 -5.71 -7.35 5.92
N ASN A 36 -5.14 -6.75 6.96
CA ASN A 36 -4.44 -5.47 6.88
C ASN A 36 -3.05 -5.66 6.25
N GLN A 37 -2.34 -6.70 6.64
CA GLN A 37 -1.10 -7.13 6.02
C GLN A 37 -1.31 -7.47 4.55
N ALA A 38 -2.41 -8.15 4.20
CA ALA A 38 -2.77 -8.41 2.81
C ALA A 38 -3.00 -7.10 2.03
N ALA A 39 -3.72 -6.14 2.61
CA ALA A 39 -3.96 -4.83 2.01
C ALA A 39 -2.65 -4.07 1.77
N GLN A 40 -1.76 -4.03 2.76
CA GLN A 40 -0.46 -3.36 2.66
C GLN A 40 0.42 -3.99 1.57
N LYS A 41 0.52 -5.32 1.54
CA LYS A 41 1.29 -6.04 0.50
C LYS A 41 0.73 -5.78 -0.90
N ALA A 42 -0.60 -5.79 -1.06
CA ALA A 42 -1.23 -5.48 -2.34
C ALA A 42 -1.06 -4.00 -2.74
N GLN A 43 -1.13 -3.09 -1.77
CA GLN A 43 -0.90 -1.66 -1.98
C GLN A 43 0.54 -1.38 -2.45
N GLN A 44 1.54 -1.98 -1.79
CA GLN A 44 2.95 -1.85 -2.17
C GLN A 44 3.19 -2.36 -3.60
N GLN A 45 2.56 -3.49 -3.96
CA GLN A 45 2.75 -4.12 -5.26
C GLN A 45 2.10 -3.37 -6.45
N VAL A 46 1.02 -2.63 -6.20
CA VAL A 46 0.27 -1.91 -7.23
C VAL A 46 0.47 -0.39 -7.17
N GLN A 47 0.96 0.13 -6.05
CA GLN A 47 1.11 1.57 -5.76
C GLN A 47 -0.19 2.35 -5.96
N GLY A 48 -1.30 1.77 -5.48
CA GLY A 48 -2.65 2.32 -5.63
C GLY A 48 -3.42 2.42 -4.31
N ARG A 49 -4.69 2.82 -4.38
CA ARG A 49 -5.57 2.89 -3.21
C ARG A 49 -6.33 1.58 -3.06
N VAL A 50 -6.23 0.93 -1.90
CA VAL A 50 -7.03 -0.27 -1.60
C VAL A 50 -8.49 0.14 -1.43
N LEU A 51 -9.39 -0.54 -2.15
CA LEU A 51 -10.83 -0.31 -2.07
C LEU A 51 -11.51 -1.32 -1.16
N LYS A 52 -11.11 -2.60 -1.26
CA LYS A 52 -11.74 -3.70 -0.54
C LYS A 52 -10.79 -4.88 -0.42
N VAL A 53 -10.89 -5.60 0.70
CA VAL A 53 -10.21 -6.88 0.93
C VAL A 53 -11.27 -7.95 1.14
N ASP A 54 -11.42 -8.81 0.14
CA ASP A 54 -12.28 -9.98 0.23
C ASP A 54 -11.48 -11.17 0.79
N GLN A 55 -12.11 -11.89 1.71
CA GLN A 55 -11.49 -13.04 2.34
C GLN A 55 -12.01 -14.33 1.72
N SER A 56 -11.12 -15.12 1.11
CA SER A 56 -11.41 -16.50 0.67
C SER A 56 -10.76 -17.53 1.61
N LYS A 57 -10.95 -18.84 1.39
CA LYS A 57 -10.36 -19.89 2.25
C LYS A 57 -8.84 -19.74 2.41
N ASN A 58 -8.12 -19.72 1.29
CA ASN A 58 -6.65 -19.78 1.25
C ASN A 58 -5.97 -18.47 0.81
N LYS A 59 -6.75 -17.48 0.39
CA LYS A 59 -6.22 -16.18 -0.08
C LYS A 59 -7.10 -15.01 0.34
N TYR A 60 -6.50 -13.83 0.31
CA TYR A 60 -7.19 -12.54 0.28
C TYR A 60 -7.22 -12.04 -1.16
N ARG A 61 -8.35 -11.47 -1.58
CA ARG A 61 -8.46 -10.78 -2.85
C ARG A 61 -8.62 -9.30 -2.59
N VAL A 62 -7.58 -8.54 -2.89
CA VAL A 62 -7.53 -7.10 -2.65
C VAL A 62 -7.86 -6.38 -3.95
N LYS A 63 -8.89 -5.54 -3.92
CA LYS A 63 -9.21 -4.61 -5.01
C LYS A 63 -8.41 -3.34 -4.80
N VAL A 64 -7.63 -2.95 -5.80
CA VAL A 64 -6.78 -1.75 -5.76
C VAL A 64 -7.12 -0.84 -6.94
N LEU A 65 -7.41 0.43 -6.64
CA LEU A 65 -7.53 1.51 -7.63
C LEU A 65 -6.14 2.03 -7.98
N GLN A 66 -5.75 1.87 -9.24
CA GLN A 66 -4.50 2.42 -9.77
C GLN A 66 -4.62 3.93 -10.02
N LYS A 67 -3.48 4.62 -10.14
CA LYS A 67 -3.44 6.04 -10.53
C LYS A 67 -4.07 6.32 -11.91
N SER A 68 -4.11 5.31 -12.78
CA SER A 68 -4.77 5.36 -14.09
C SER A 68 -6.31 5.30 -14.00
N GLY A 69 -6.88 5.12 -12.80
CA GLY A 69 -8.33 4.91 -12.62
C GLY A 69 -8.79 3.47 -12.82
N ARG A 70 -7.91 2.56 -13.28
CA ARG A 70 -8.23 1.13 -13.42
C ARG A 70 -8.27 0.45 -12.05
N VAL A 71 -9.27 -0.39 -11.83
CA VAL A 71 -9.33 -1.28 -10.66
C VAL A 71 -8.71 -2.63 -11.02
N VAL A 72 -7.76 -3.09 -10.22
CA VAL A 72 -7.10 -4.39 -10.40
C VAL A 72 -7.32 -5.27 -9.18
N ASN A 73 -7.39 -6.58 -9.43
CA ASN A 73 -7.51 -7.59 -8.39
C ASN A 73 -6.15 -8.21 -8.10
N VAL A 74 -5.75 -8.16 -6.84
CA VAL A 74 -4.50 -8.69 -6.32
C VAL A 74 -4.82 -9.84 -5.37
N ASP A 75 -4.34 -11.03 -5.68
CA ASP A 75 -4.53 -12.20 -4.83
C ASP A 75 -3.32 -12.31 -3.88
N VAL A 76 -3.56 -12.47 -2.58
CA VAL A 76 -2.52 -12.62 -1.55
C VAL A 76 -2.73 -13.94 -0.82
N ASP A 77 -1.75 -14.82 -0.86
CA ASP A 77 -1.79 -16.11 -0.18
C ASP A 77 -1.80 -15.92 1.33
N LYS A 78 -2.71 -16.59 2.04
CA LYS A 78 -2.89 -16.39 3.48
C LYS A 78 -1.77 -16.96 4.34
N ARG A 79 -1.08 -18.00 3.85
CA ARG A 79 -0.05 -18.70 4.63
C ARG A 79 1.31 -18.07 4.44
N SER A 80 1.66 -17.78 3.19
CA SER A 80 2.96 -17.22 2.79
C SER A 80 2.95 -15.71 2.62
N GLY A 81 1.78 -15.09 2.48
CA GLY A 81 1.68 -13.67 2.15
C GLY A 81 2.20 -13.33 0.75
N ARG A 82 2.38 -14.32 -0.13
CA ARG A 82 2.81 -14.11 -1.52
C ARG A 82 1.72 -13.44 -2.32
N VAL A 83 2.11 -12.46 -3.13
CA VAL A 83 1.20 -11.65 -3.94
C VAL A 83 1.24 -12.11 -5.39
N VAL A 84 0.08 -12.51 -5.93
CA VAL A 84 -0.10 -12.89 -7.33
C VAL A 84 -1.00 -11.85 -7.99
N LYS A 85 -0.48 -11.16 -9.01
CA LYS A 85 -1.32 -10.29 -9.86
C LYS A 85 -2.20 -11.19 -10.70
N SER A 86 -3.52 -11.09 -10.55
CA SER A 86 -4.48 -11.92 -11.30
C SER A 86 -4.69 -11.46 -12.77
N GLY A 87 -3.61 -11.03 -13.44
CA GLY A 87 -3.67 -10.29 -14.71
C GLY A 87 -2.81 -10.81 -15.86
N LYS A 88 -2.14 -11.95 -15.72
CA LYS A 88 -1.56 -12.68 -16.86
C LYS A 88 -1.90 -14.15 -16.69
N LYS A 89 -2.90 -14.59 -17.45
CA LYS A 89 -2.96 -15.96 -17.92
C LYS A 89 -2.04 -15.92 -19.13
N ASP A 90 -0.85 -16.49 -19.02
CA ASP A 90 0.00 -16.68 -20.19
C ASP A 90 -0.77 -17.65 -21.10
N ASP A 91 -1.15 -17.17 -22.28
CA ASP A 91 -1.76 -17.97 -23.36
C ASP A 91 -0.75 -18.99 -23.90
#